data_AF-X6HD84-F1
#
_entry.id   AF-X6HD84-F1
#
_cell.length_a   1.000
_cell.length_b   1.000
_cell.length_c   1.000
_cell.angle_alpha   90.00
_cell.angle_beta   90.00
_cell.angle_gamma   90.00
#
_symmetry.space_group_name_H-M   'P 1'
#
loop_
_entity.id
_entity.type
_entity.pdbx_description
1 polymer ?
#
loop_
_entity_poly.entity_id
_entity_poly.type
_entity_poly.pdbx_seq_one_letter_code
_entity_poly.pdbx_strand_id
1 'polypeptide(L)'
;MHQAFGGIDFGTSNSTVGVIRNGQARLVALEGEQPTLPSAVFFNFEDGHTYFGRRAIADYTDAIEGRLMRSLKSVLGSSLAHEKTRIKARQIGFIDIVGMFVGHLKKRLEEDAGAPVENVVLGRPVQFVDDDVEADAKAQSELEKAARAQGFKHIAFQFEPIAAALDYEQDVKREELALIVDMGGGTSDFSIVRVSPQRARSRDRKDDILANRGIHIGGTDFDRLLSIAHVMPKLGYLTSTKDGKRNLPASYFIDLATWQRINLVYTAKAMTHLRQIRFEAVRADLVDRFIHIVEHRYGHALAGLVERAKIALTDQASADVTVALPGAHFAAEITRTGLEETIAAEIKRVSATVRQTIADAGITASAITAVFLTGGSTAIPLARREILSLVPQAAVIEGDMFGSVGLGLALDAQRKFA
;
A
#
# COMPACT_ATOMS: atom_id res chain seq x y z
N MET A 1 -28.74 -20.85 14.86
CA MET A 1 -28.39 -19.75 13.93
C MET A 1 -26.93 -19.93 13.57
N HIS A 2 -26.58 -20.07 12.29
CA HIS A 2 -25.17 -19.97 11.89
C HIS A 2 -24.70 -18.56 12.23
N GLN A 3 -23.63 -18.44 13.01
CA GLN A 3 -23.07 -17.13 13.32
C GLN A 3 -22.36 -16.61 12.06
N ALA A 4 -22.64 -15.38 11.65
CA ALA A 4 -21.93 -14.78 10.54
C ALA A 4 -20.47 -14.48 10.96
N PHE A 5 -19.55 -14.73 10.03
CA PHE A 5 -18.12 -14.49 10.19
C PHE A 5 -17.50 -13.98 8.87
N GLY A 6 -16.33 -13.36 8.95
CA GLY A 6 -15.58 -12.93 7.78
C GLY A 6 -14.09 -12.80 8.05
N GLY A 7 -13.32 -12.60 6.98
CA GLY A 7 -11.91 -12.23 7.01
C GLY A 7 -11.73 -10.77 6.64
N ILE A 8 -10.90 -10.02 7.35
CA ILE A 8 -10.56 -8.64 7.00
C ILE A 8 -9.05 -8.51 6.89
N ASP A 9 -8.60 -8.18 5.69
CA ASP A 9 -7.23 -7.73 5.44
C ASP A 9 -7.21 -6.20 5.51
N PHE A 10 -6.68 -5.67 6.61
CA PHE A 10 -6.42 -4.25 6.76
C PHE A 10 -4.98 -3.97 6.30
N GLY A 11 -4.81 -3.74 5.00
CA GLY A 11 -3.50 -3.47 4.41
C GLY A 11 -3.09 -2.00 4.50
N THR A 12 -1.80 -1.73 4.29
CA THR A 12 -1.23 -0.36 4.37
C THR A 12 -1.78 0.55 3.26
N SER A 13 -1.96 0.00 2.06
CA SER A 13 -2.41 0.76 0.87
C SER A 13 -3.84 0.43 0.45
N ASN A 14 -4.20 -0.85 0.45
CA ASN A 14 -5.53 -1.34 0.13
C ASN A 14 -5.96 -2.35 1.19
N SER A 15 -7.26 -2.47 1.40
CA SER A 15 -7.88 -3.44 2.28
C SER A 15 -8.89 -4.29 1.51
N THR A 16 -9.08 -5.53 1.95
CA THR A 16 -10.09 -6.46 1.41
C THR A 16 -10.90 -7.12 2.51
N VAL A 17 -12.09 -7.59 2.16
CA VAL A 17 -12.96 -8.34 3.05
C VAL A 17 -13.39 -9.62 2.35
N GLY A 18 -13.16 -10.76 2.99
CA GLY A 18 -13.55 -12.06 2.49
C GLY A 18 -14.70 -12.67 3.31
N VAL A 19 -15.57 -13.41 2.62
CA VAL A 19 -16.70 -14.16 3.19
C VAL A 19 -16.75 -15.56 2.61
N ILE A 20 -17.43 -16.48 3.29
CA ILE A 20 -17.78 -17.79 2.74
C ILE A 20 -19.23 -17.79 2.26
N ARG A 21 -19.44 -18.16 1.00
CA ARG A 21 -20.75 -18.39 0.39
C ARG A 21 -20.78 -19.77 -0.23
N ASN A 22 -21.77 -20.58 0.13
CA ASN A 22 -21.94 -21.94 -0.39
C ASN A 22 -20.67 -22.80 -0.29
N GLY A 23 -19.88 -22.61 0.78
CA GLY A 23 -18.63 -23.33 1.00
C GLY A 23 -17.41 -22.80 0.24
N GLN A 24 -17.54 -21.72 -0.54
CA GLN A 24 -16.43 -21.10 -1.27
C GLN A 24 -16.11 -19.70 -0.72
N ALA A 25 -14.83 -19.34 -0.71
CA ALA A 25 -14.39 -18.01 -0.35
C ALA A 25 -14.66 -17.01 -1.48
N ARG A 26 -15.12 -15.82 -1.12
CA ARG A 26 -15.40 -14.72 -2.04
C ARG A 26 -15.05 -13.38 -1.38
N LEU A 27 -14.58 -12.43 -2.17
CA LEU A 27 -14.41 -11.06 -1.73
C LEU A 27 -15.72 -10.27 -1.77
N VAL A 28 -15.93 -9.44 -0.75
CA VAL A 28 -17.04 -8.49 -0.67
C VAL A 28 -16.70 -7.27 -1.53
N ALA A 29 -17.68 -6.75 -2.27
CA ALA A 29 -17.52 -5.48 -2.98
C ALA A 29 -17.53 -4.31 -1.97
N LEU A 30 -16.43 -3.57 -1.88
CA LEU A 30 -16.23 -2.53 -0.86
C LEU A 30 -16.56 -1.13 -1.38
N GLU A 31 -16.34 -0.88 -2.66
CA GLU A 31 -16.57 0.43 -3.30
C GLU A 31 -17.13 0.25 -4.72
N GLY A 32 -18.45 0.37 -4.86
CA GLY A 32 -19.13 -0.01 -6.10
C GLY A 32 -18.98 -1.52 -6.33
N GLU A 33 -18.42 -1.90 -7.48
CA GLU A 33 -18.13 -3.31 -7.81
C GLU A 33 -16.70 -3.74 -7.41
N GLN A 34 -15.88 -2.82 -6.89
CA GLN A 34 -14.47 -3.09 -6.59
C GLN A 34 -14.35 -3.90 -5.29
N PRO A 35 -13.63 -5.05 -5.30
CA PRO A 35 -13.41 -5.87 -4.10
C PRO A 35 -12.36 -5.29 -3.14
N THR A 36 -11.64 -4.26 -3.57
CA THR A 36 -10.59 -3.58 -2.82
C THR A 36 -11.03 -2.18 -2.41
N LEU A 37 -10.58 -1.75 -1.23
CA LEU A 37 -10.79 -0.39 -0.73
C LEU A 37 -9.43 0.24 -0.37
N PRO A 38 -9.03 1.37 -0.97
CA PRO A 38 -7.84 2.08 -0.51
C PRO A 38 -7.92 2.40 0.98
N SER A 39 -6.83 2.16 1.71
CA SER A 39 -6.71 2.39 3.15
C SER A 39 -6.55 3.89 3.44
N ALA A 40 -7.59 4.64 3.10
CA ALA A 40 -7.67 6.09 3.15
C ALA A 40 -8.96 6.55 3.84
N VAL A 41 -8.84 7.60 4.65
CA VAL A 41 -9.93 8.26 5.36
C VAL A 41 -9.85 9.75 5.10
N PHE A 42 -10.94 10.36 4.65
CA PHE A 42 -11.04 11.80 4.43
C PHE A 42 -12.12 12.38 5.34
N PHE A 43 -11.71 13.32 6.19
CA PHE A 43 -12.62 14.12 6.99
C PHE A 43 -12.98 15.38 6.21
N ASN A 44 -14.18 15.40 5.63
CA ASN A 44 -14.68 16.54 4.88
C ASN A 44 -15.14 17.63 5.85
N PHE A 45 -14.60 18.83 5.71
CA PHE A 45 -14.89 19.96 6.60
C PHE A 45 -16.07 20.79 6.11
N GLU A 46 -16.48 20.66 4.85
CA GLU A 46 -17.61 21.36 4.26
C GLU A 46 -18.94 20.72 4.72
N ASP A 47 -19.08 19.41 4.56
CA ASP A 47 -20.31 18.68 4.94
C ASP A 47 -20.23 17.99 6.32
N GLY A 48 -19.04 17.89 6.90
CA GLY A 48 -18.81 17.28 8.21
C GLY A 48 -18.84 15.75 8.21
N HIS A 49 -18.88 15.10 7.04
CA HIS A 49 -18.87 13.65 6.91
C HIS A 49 -17.45 13.08 6.77
N THR A 50 -17.34 11.78 7.04
CA THR A 50 -16.12 11.00 6.83
C THR A 50 -16.30 10.09 5.62
N TYR A 51 -15.38 10.19 4.66
CA TYR A 51 -15.33 9.35 3.47
C TYR A 51 -14.14 8.40 3.53
N PHE A 52 -14.25 7.28 2.83
CA PHE A 52 -13.28 6.18 2.84
C PHE A 52 -12.91 5.80 1.41
N GLY A 53 -11.80 5.09 1.22
CA GLY A 53 -11.47 4.48 -0.08
C GLY A 53 -11.06 5.46 -1.17
N ARG A 54 -11.44 5.16 -2.42
CA ARG A 54 -11.15 6.02 -3.58
C ARG A 54 -11.88 7.35 -3.46
N ARG A 55 -13.10 7.38 -2.91
CA ARG A 55 -13.82 8.64 -2.65
C ARG A 55 -13.01 9.57 -1.73
N ALA A 56 -12.41 9.05 -0.66
CA ALA A 56 -11.55 9.86 0.21
C ALA A 56 -10.36 10.49 -0.52
N ILE A 57 -9.76 9.76 -1.47
CA ILE A 57 -8.65 10.25 -2.28
C ILE A 57 -9.14 11.26 -3.32
N ALA A 58 -10.29 11.01 -3.95
CA ALA A 58 -10.90 11.90 -4.93
C ALA A 58 -11.24 13.26 -4.31
N ASP A 59 -11.98 13.27 -3.20
CA ASP A 59 -12.36 14.49 -2.49
C ASP A 59 -11.14 15.34 -2.13
N TYR A 60 -10.06 14.71 -1.67
CA TYR A 60 -8.81 15.42 -1.37
C TYR A 60 -8.12 15.98 -2.63
N THR A 61 -8.16 15.25 -3.74
CA THR A 61 -7.56 15.65 -5.01
C THR A 61 -8.33 16.79 -5.66
N ASP A 62 -9.65 16.81 -5.47
CA ASP A 62 -10.56 17.88 -5.92
C ASP A 62 -10.48 19.14 -5.02
N ALA A 63 -9.50 19.17 -4.10
CA ALA A 63 -9.22 20.28 -3.20
C ALA A 63 -10.40 20.67 -2.28
N ILE A 64 -11.30 19.73 -1.99
CA ILE A 64 -12.36 19.89 -0.99
C ILE A 64 -11.72 20.16 0.36
N GLU A 65 -12.28 21.11 1.13
CA GLU A 65 -11.73 21.44 2.43
C GLU A 65 -11.86 20.24 3.37
N GLY A 66 -10.73 19.74 3.87
CA GLY A 66 -10.74 18.57 4.72
C GLY A 66 -9.37 18.06 5.11
N ARG A 67 -9.36 16.87 5.72
CA ARG A 67 -8.13 16.19 6.11
C ARG A 67 -8.12 14.74 5.65
N LEU A 68 -7.18 14.43 4.75
CA LEU A 68 -6.88 13.07 4.32
C LEU A 68 -5.91 12.39 5.29
N MET A 69 -6.16 11.11 5.55
CA MET A 69 -5.26 10.20 6.21
C MET A 69 -5.08 8.94 5.38
N ARG A 70 -3.84 8.48 5.25
CA ARG A 70 -3.43 7.26 4.53
C ARG A 70 -2.40 6.51 5.36
N SER A 71 -2.10 5.27 4.96
CA SER A 71 -1.13 4.42 5.63
C SER A 71 -1.45 4.21 7.12
N LEU A 72 -2.75 4.16 7.46
CA LEU A 72 -3.22 4.05 8.84
C LEU A 72 -2.68 2.81 9.55
N LYS A 73 -2.34 1.74 8.82
CA LYS A 73 -1.72 0.53 9.36
C LYS A 73 -0.35 0.81 10.02
N SER A 74 0.45 1.73 9.46
CA SER A 74 1.79 2.04 10.00
C SER A 74 1.74 2.83 11.31
N VAL A 75 0.55 3.26 11.75
CA VAL A 75 0.36 3.85 13.08
C VAL A 75 0.49 2.77 14.16
N LEU A 76 0.02 1.55 13.89
CA LEU A 76 0.02 0.45 14.85
C LEU A 76 1.46 0.15 15.32
N GLY A 77 1.68 0.13 16.63
CA GLY A 77 3.01 -0.11 17.21
C GLY A 77 3.97 1.08 17.17
N SER A 78 3.61 2.18 16.50
CA SER A 78 4.40 3.40 16.50
C SER A 78 4.06 4.31 17.69
N SER A 79 4.90 5.32 17.96
CA SER A 79 4.59 6.35 18.97
C SER A 79 3.29 7.11 18.65
N LEU A 80 2.92 7.22 17.37
CA LEU A 80 1.71 7.90 16.90
C LEU A 80 0.42 7.21 17.35
N ALA A 81 0.44 5.90 17.67
CA ALA A 81 -0.74 5.19 18.13
C ALA A 81 -1.39 5.84 19.36
N HIS A 82 -0.59 6.48 20.21
CA HIS A 82 -1.05 7.11 21.45
C HIS A 82 -1.30 8.62 21.28
N GLU A 83 -1.07 9.15 20.09
CA GLU A 83 -1.28 10.55 19.78
C GLU A 83 -2.71 10.84 19.33
N LYS A 84 -3.08 12.12 19.48
CA LYS A 84 -4.34 12.66 18.97
C LYS A 84 -4.07 13.65 17.88
N THR A 85 -4.99 13.69 16.95
CA THR A 85 -4.93 14.58 15.81
C THR A 85 -6.15 15.48 15.78
N ARG A 86 -5.92 16.75 15.47
CA ARG A 86 -6.99 17.76 15.41
C ARG A 86 -7.74 17.66 14.09
N ILE A 87 -9.05 17.39 14.16
CA ILE A 87 -10.01 17.39 13.06
C ILE A 87 -11.06 18.46 13.37
N LYS A 88 -10.94 19.62 12.69
CA LYS A 88 -11.68 20.86 13.03
C LYS A 88 -11.54 21.22 14.52
N ALA A 89 -12.64 21.15 15.28
CA ALA A 89 -12.70 21.43 16.71
C ALA A 89 -12.44 20.20 17.59
N ARG A 90 -12.37 18.99 17.01
CA ARG A 90 -12.26 17.72 17.76
C ARG A 90 -10.82 17.22 17.76
N GLN A 91 -10.42 16.60 18.87
CA GLN A 91 -9.20 15.81 18.98
C GLN A 91 -9.60 14.34 18.89
N ILE A 92 -9.12 13.64 17.87
CA ILE A 92 -9.44 12.23 17.61
C ILE A 92 -8.14 11.42 17.74
N GLY A 93 -8.17 10.28 18.44
CA GLY A 93 -7.00 9.39 18.52
C GLY A 93 -6.77 8.66 17.20
N PHE A 94 -5.50 8.37 16.87
CA PHE A 94 -5.23 7.62 15.65
C PHE A 94 -5.82 6.20 15.67
N ILE A 95 -5.85 5.53 16.82
CA ILE A 95 -6.52 4.22 16.97
C ILE A 95 -8.03 4.33 16.77
N ASP A 96 -8.67 5.43 17.15
CA ASP A 96 -10.09 5.65 16.86
C ASP A 96 -10.33 5.76 15.35
N ILE A 97 -9.40 6.37 14.62
CA ILE A 97 -9.47 6.53 13.15
C ILE A 97 -9.27 5.17 12.45
N VAL A 98 -8.32 4.35 12.94
CA VAL A 98 -8.19 2.95 12.51
C VAL A 98 -9.50 2.21 12.78
N GLY A 99 -10.10 2.39 13.96
CA GLY A 99 -11.41 1.86 14.31
C GLY A 99 -12.51 2.28 13.35
N MET A 100 -12.60 3.57 12.99
CA MET A 100 -13.57 4.06 12.01
C MET A 100 -13.41 3.37 10.65
N PHE A 101 -12.17 3.15 10.20
CA PHE A 101 -11.89 2.45 8.94
C PHE A 101 -12.30 0.98 9.01
N VAL A 102 -11.91 0.26 10.07
CA VAL A 102 -12.34 -1.13 10.33
C VAL A 102 -13.86 -1.24 10.45
N GLY A 103 -14.51 -0.25 11.06
CA GLY A 103 -15.96 -0.17 11.18
C GLY A 103 -16.66 0.01 9.84
N HIS A 104 -16.05 0.76 8.92
CA HIS A 104 -16.53 0.86 7.54
C HIS A 104 -16.46 -0.49 6.82
N LEU A 105 -15.35 -1.24 6.97
CA LEU A 105 -15.23 -2.59 6.41
C LEU A 105 -16.24 -3.56 7.03
N LYS A 106 -16.46 -3.49 8.34
CA LYS A 106 -17.49 -4.27 9.03
C LYS A 106 -18.88 -3.97 8.47
N LYS A 107 -19.21 -2.71 8.24
CA LYS A 107 -20.51 -2.33 7.68
C LYS A 107 -20.72 -2.96 6.30
N ARG A 108 -19.70 -2.98 5.44
CA ARG A 108 -19.75 -3.67 4.13
C ARG A 108 -19.92 -5.17 4.28
N LEU A 109 -19.22 -5.77 5.24
CA LEU A 109 -19.34 -7.18 5.58
C LEU A 109 -20.77 -7.55 6.03
N GLU A 110 -21.39 -6.73 6.89
CA GLU A 110 -22.77 -6.92 7.37
C GLU A 110 -23.81 -6.69 6.27
N GLU A 111 -23.60 -5.69 5.41
CA GLU A 111 -24.44 -5.42 4.24
C GLU A 111 -24.43 -6.61 3.26
N ASP A 112 -23.27 -7.21 2.97
CA ASP A 112 -23.20 -8.43 2.15
C ASP A 112 -23.86 -9.60 2.89
N ALA A 113 -23.49 -9.84 4.16
CA ALA A 113 -23.99 -10.96 4.95
C ALA A 113 -25.52 -10.94 5.16
N GLY A 114 -26.14 -9.75 5.17
CA GLY A 114 -27.54 -9.55 5.51
C GLY A 114 -27.85 -9.76 7.00
N ALA A 115 -26.83 -9.79 7.85
CA ALA A 115 -26.91 -10.04 9.28
C ALA A 115 -25.74 -9.38 10.03
N PRO A 116 -25.88 -9.11 11.34
CA PRO A 116 -24.77 -8.64 12.16
C PRO A 116 -23.61 -9.63 12.18
N VAL A 117 -22.38 -9.13 12.08
CA VAL A 117 -21.16 -9.95 12.09
C VAL A 117 -20.33 -9.64 13.33
N GLU A 118 -20.25 -10.61 14.24
CA GLU A 118 -19.54 -10.48 15.52
C GLU A 118 -18.23 -11.27 15.56
N ASN A 119 -18.01 -12.16 14.58
CA ASN A 119 -16.84 -13.02 14.46
C ASN A 119 -15.97 -12.59 13.28
N VAL A 120 -14.66 -12.41 13.48
CA VAL A 120 -13.76 -11.98 12.41
C VAL A 120 -12.36 -12.56 12.59
N VAL A 121 -11.71 -12.89 11.46
CA VAL A 121 -10.26 -13.10 11.40
C VAL A 121 -9.63 -11.87 10.77
N LEU A 122 -8.70 -11.24 11.49
CA LEU A 122 -7.92 -10.10 11.00
C LEU A 122 -6.56 -10.56 10.50
N GLY A 123 -6.15 -10.05 9.34
CA GLY A 123 -4.78 -10.19 8.84
C GLY A 123 -3.79 -9.41 9.71
N ARG A 124 -2.62 -9.99 9.94
CA ARG A 124 -1.45 -9.28 10.50
C ARG A 124 -0.17 -9.59 9.71
N PRO A 125 0.79 -8.65 9.63
CA PRO A 125 2.12 -8.97 9.14
C PRO A 125 2.82 -9.95 10.10
N VAL A 126 3.92 -10.55 9.64
CA VAL A 126 4.74 -11.42 10.50
C VAL A 126 5.25 -10.63 11.71
N GLN A 127 5.73 -9.41 11.48
CA GLN A 127 6.05 -8.43 12.50
C GLN A 127 5.42 -7.08 12.12
N PHE A 128 4.68 -6.45 13.04
CA PHE A 128 4.24 -5.06 12.95
C PHE A 128 5.40 -4.10 13.24
N VAL A 129 6.28 -4.49 14.17
CA VAL A 129 7.47 -3.75 14.59
C VAL A 129 8.64 -4.71 14.57
N ASP A 130 9.67 -4.39 13.79
CA ASP A 130 10.88 -5.21 13.68
C ASP A 130 11.64 -5.22 15.01
N ASP A 131 12.23 -6.37 15.35
CA ASP A 131 13.15 -6.57 16.47
C ASP A 131 12.64 -6.18 17.89
N ASP A 132 11.33 -5.97 18.06
CA ASP A 132 10.70 -5.70 19.36
C ASP A 132 9.40 -6.50 19.54
N VAL A 133 9.49 -7.61 20.29
CA VAL A 133 8.37 -8.53 20.54
C VAL A 133 7.26 -7.86 21.36
N GLU A 134 7.60 -6.97 22.28
CA GLU A 134 6.58 -6.29 23.11
C GLU A 134 5.84 -5.24 22.28
N ALA A 135 6.55 -4.48 21.46
CA ALA A 135 5.94 -3.50 20.55
C ALA A 135 5.07 -4.18 19.47
N ASP A 136 5.50 -5.34 18.94
CA ASP A 136 4.69 -6.14 18.01
C ASP A 136 3.38 -6.63 18.65
N ALA A 137 3.47 -7.21 19.86
CA ALA A 137 2.29 -7.65 20.60
C ALA A 137 1.35 -6.47 20.91
N LYS A 138 1.93 -5.30 21.21
CA LYS A 138 1.18 -4.07 21.44
C LYS A 138 0.46 -3.58 20.18
N ALA A 139 1.11 -3.58 19.02
CA ALA A 139 0.48 -3.28 17.72
C ALA A 139 -0.73 -4.17 17.43
N GLN A 140 -0.60 -5.48 17.64
CA GLN A 140 -1.73 -6.40 17.48
C GLN A 140 -2.86 -6.07 18.46
N SER A 141 -2.54 -5.79 19.72
CA SER A 141 -3.54 -5.41 20.74
C SER A 141 -4.25 -4.10 20.39
N GLU A 142 -3.55 -3.13 19.82
CA GLU A 142 -4.12 -1.86 19.34
C GLU A 142 -5.15 -2.10 18.22
N LEU A 143 -4.84 -2.95 17.25
CA LEU A 143 -5.78 -3.34 16.19
C LEU A 143 -6.97 -4.12 16.75
N GLU A 144 -6.75 -5.04 17.69
CA GLU A 144 -7.82 -5.78 18.36
C GLU A 144 -8.77 -4.83 19.10
N LYS A 145 -8.24 -3.86 19.85
CA LYS A 145 -9.04 -2.83 20.55
C LYS A 145 -9.86 -2.00 19.57
N ALA A 146 -9.27 -1.57 18.45
CA ALA A 146 -9.97 -0.84 17.41
C ALA A 146 -11.15 -1.66 16.84
N ALA A 147 -10.93 -2.94 16.55
CA ALA A 147 -11.97 -3.84 16.06
C ALA A 147 -13.07 -4.13 17.11
N ARG A 148 -12.70 -4.35 18.38
CA ARG A 148 -13.68 -4.52 19.48
C ARG A 148 -14.56 -3.29 19.65
N ALA A 149 -14.00 -2.08 19.51
CA ALA A 149 -14.75 -0.85 19.58
C ALA A 149 -15.82 -0.72 18.47
N GLN A 150 -15.66 -1.41 17.35
CA GLN A 150 -16.66 -1.49 16.26
C GLN A 150 -17.68 -2.62 16.45
N GLY A 151 -17.63 -3.34 17.57
CA GLY A 151 -18.59 -4.38 17.94
C GLY A 151 -18.27 -5.79 17.42
N PHE A 152 -17.01 -6.08 17.07
CA PHE A 152 -16.56 -7.47 16.96
C PHE A 152 -16.37 -8.08 18.36
N LYS A 153 -16.93 -9.27 18.61
CA LYS A 153 -16.83 -9.97 19.90
C LYS A 153 -15.73 -11.03 19.90
N HIS A 154 -15.67 -11.81 18.83
CA HIS A 154 -14.72 -12.90 18.67
C HIS A 154 -13.76 -12.54 17.54
N ILE A 155 -12.53 -12.20 17.92
CA ILE A 155 -11.48 -11.76 17.01
C ILE A 155 -10.36 -12.79 17.07
N ALA A 156 -9.96 -13.30 15.91
CA ALA A 156 -8.74 -14.07 15.77
C ALA A 156 -7.80 -13.37 14.79
N PHE A 157 -6.51 -13.68 14.88
CA PHE A 157 -5.51 -13.18 13.94
C PHE A 157 -4.96 -14.34 13.10
N GLN A 158 -4.51 -14.00 11.90
CA GLN A 158 -3.75 -14.89 11.03
C GLN A 158 -2.67 -14.08 10.32
N PHE A 159 -1.52 -14.71 10.11
CA PHE A 159 -0.43 -14.08 9.36
C PHE A 159 -0.83 -13.90 7.89
N GLU A 160 -0.67 -12.69 7.38
CA GLU A 160 -0.90 -12.33 5.97
C GLU A 160 -0.22 -13.27 4.97
N PRO A 161 1.07 -13.63 5.11
CA PRO A 161 1.70 -14.55 4.17
C PRO A 161 1.13 -15.97 4.23
N ILE A 162 0.63 -16.39 5.39
CA ILE A 162 -0.04 -17.68 5.52
C ILE A 162 -1.41 -17.59 4.85
N ALA A 163 -2.18 -16.54 5.14
CA ALA A 163 -3.48 -16.28 4.53
C ALA A 163 -3.38 -16.23 3.00
N ALA A 164 -2.38 -15.55 2.43
CA ALA A 164 -2.14 -15.52 0.99
C ALA A 164 -1.96 -16.91 0.37
N ALA A 165 -1.39 -17.85 1.13
CA ALA A 165 -1.15 -19.22 0.70
C ALA A 165 -2.30 -20.19 1.01
N LEU A 166 -3.25 -19.82 1.89
CA LEU A 166 -4.30 -20.72 2.39
C LEU A 166 -5.26 -21.20 1.29
N ASP A 167 -5.54 -20.37 0.30
CA ASP A 167 -6.41 -20.73 -0.84
C ASP A 167 -5.75 -21.83 -1.68
N TYR A 168 -4.47 -21.62 -2.06
CA TYR A 168 -3.67 -22.62 -2.76
C TYR A 168 -3.44 -23.89 -1.94
N GLU A 169 -3.26 -23.76 -0.62
CA GLU A 169 -3.03 -24.90 0.29
C GLU A 169 -4.20 -25.91 0.27
N GLN A 170 -5.40 -25.54 -0.22
CA GLN A 170 -6.51 -26.47 -0.40
C GLN A 170 -6.24 -27.53 -1.47
N ASP A 171 -5.50 -27.18 -2.52
CA ASP A 171 -5.21 -28.05 -3.67
C ASP A 171 -3.87 -28.80 -3.54
N VAL A 172 -3.05 -28.39 -2.59
CA VAL A 172 -1.74 -28.99 -2.31
C VAL A 172 -1.92 -30.43 -1.83
N LYS A 173 -1.11 -31.36 -2.35
CA LYS A 173 -1.17 -32.81 -2.00
C LYS A 173 -0.03 -33.28 -1.08
N ARG A 174 1.05 -32.51 -1.01
CA ARG A 174 2.27 -32.83 -0.26
C ARG A 174 2.86 -31.55 0.32
N GLU A 175 3.79 -31.66 1.25
CA GLU A 175 4.50 -30.48 1.73
C GLU A 175 5.27 -29.79 0.60
N GLU A 176 5.09 -28.48 0.49
CA GLU A 176 5.72 -27.59 -0.48
C GLU A 176 6.25 -26.34 0.24
N LEU A 177 7.30 -25.73 -0.33
CA LEU A 177 7.84 -24.46 0.15
C LEU A 177 7.43 -23.36 -0.82
N ALA A 178 6.80 -22.32 -0.29
CA ALA A 178 6.31 -21.20 -1.03
C ALA A 178 7.03 -19.90 -0.66
N LEU A 179 7.41 -19.12 -1.66
CA LEU A 179 7.85 -17.73 -1.48
C LEU A 179 6.64 -16.81 -1.63
N ILE A 180 6.29 -16.09 -0.56
CA ILE A 180 5.29 -15.02 -0.59
C ILE A 180 6.03 -13.70 -0.78
N VAL A 181 5.62 -12.96 -1.81
CA VAL A 181 6.15 -11.64 -2.11
C VAL A 181 4.98 -10.67 -2.05
N ASP A 182 4.98 -9.77 -1.08
CA ASP A 182 4.03 -8.65 -1.01
C ASP A 182 4.77 -7.35 -1.31
N MET A 183 4.49 -6.73 -2.45
CA MET A 183 5.02 -5.39 -2.76
C MET A 183 3.90 -4.36 -2.78
N GLY A 184 3.67 -3.77 -1.60
CA GLY A 184 2.67 -2.73 -1.38
C GLY A 184 3.12 -1.33 -1.83
N GLY A 185 2.46 -0.31 -1.30
CA GLY A 185 2.75 1.09 -1.62
C GLY A 185 3.96 1.68 -0.90
N GLY A 186 4.26 1.24 0.34
CA GLY A 186 5.36 1.80 1.15
C GLY A 186 6.40 0.78 1.62
N THR A 187 6.07 -0.51 1.60
CA THR A 187 6.96 -1.60 2.00
C THR A 187 6.84 -2.75 1.02
N SER A 188 7.89 -3.58 1.00
CA SER A 188 7.87 -4.89 0.37
C SER A 188 8.28 -5.93 1.39
N ASP A 189 7.48 -6.99 1.52
CA ASP A 189 7.61 -8.03 2.52
C ASP A 189 7.75 -9.39 1.84
N PHE A 190 8.69 -10.20 2.32
CA PHE A 190 9.02 -11.50 1.74
C PHE A 190 8.99 -12.57 2.81
N SER A 191 8.25 -13.63 2.58
CA SER A 191 8.15 -14.76 3.51
C SER A 191 8.40 -16.08 2.80
N ILE A 192 9.19 -16.96 3.42
CA ILE A 192 9.23 -18.36 3.04
C ILE A 192 8.27 -19.10 3.96
N VAL A 193 7.24 -19.71 3.37
CA VAL A 193 6.22 -20.44 4.11
C VAL A 193 6.17 -21.90 3.68
N ARG A 194 5.95 -22.78 4.65
CA ARG A 194 5.65 -24.20 4.43
C ARG A 194 4.15 -24.37 4.28
N VAL A 195 3.72 -24.92 3.13
CA VAL A 195 2.31 -25.27 2.89
C VAL A 195 2.17 -26.78 2.87
N SER A 196 1.21 -27.33 3.63
CA SER A 196 0.93 -28.76 3.59
C SER A 196 -0.48 -29.11 4.06
N PRO A 197 -1.08 -30.22 3.57
CA PRO A 197 -2.45 -30.61 3.94
C PRO A 197 -2.63 -30.87 5.43
N GLN A 198 -1.58 -31.37 6.09
CA GLN A 198 -1.61 -31.68 7.52
C GLN A 198 -1.53 -30.40 8.34
N ARG A 199 -0.67 -29.45 7.96
CA ARG A 199 -0.48 -28.19 8.70
C ARG A 199 -1.58 -27.17 8.43
N ALA A 200 -2.26 -27.26 7.29
CA ALA A 200 -3.51 -26.56 7.01
C ALA A 200 -4.55 -26.66 8.14
N ARG A 201 -4.51 -27.76 8.92
CA ARG A 201 -5.45 -28.02 10.02
C ARG A 201 -4.95 -27.51 11.38
N SER A 202 -3.70 -27.06 11.48
CA SER A 202 -3.13 -26.56 12.73
C SER A 202 -3.71 -25.20 13.10
N ARG A 203 -3.94 -24.99 14.39
CA ARG A 203 -4.39 -23.70 14.95
C ARG A 203 -3.24 -22.69 15.09
N ASP A 204 -2.04 -23.19 15.37
CA ASP A 204 -0.82 -22.39 15.38
C ASP A 204 0.00 -22.73 14.13
N ARG A 205 0.28 -21.70 13.35
CA ARG A 205 0.99 -21.78 12.07
C ARG A 205 2.30 -20.99 12.10
N LYS A 206 2.73 -20.49 13.26
CA LYS A 206 3.94 -19.66 13.37
C LYS A 206 5.18 -20.39 12.83
N ASP A 207 5.33 -21.68 13.15
CA ASP A 207 6.45 -22.52 12.71
C ASP A 207 6.44 -22.87 11.22
N ASP A 208 5.40 -22.44 10.49
CA ASP A 208 5.33 -22.58 9.04
C ASP A 208 5.96 -21.41 8.31
N ILE A 209 6.20 -20.29 8.99
CA ILE A 209 7.00 -19.20 8.45
C ILE A 209 8.46 -19.52 8.76
N LEU A 210 9.21 -19.97 7.75
CA LEU A 210 10.62 -20.36 7.89
C LEU A 210 11.54 -19.13 7.98
N ALA A 211 11.19 -18.07 7.26
CA ALA A 211 11.85 -16.78 7.32
C ALA A 211 10.90 -15.68 6.84
N ASN A 212 11.11 -14.48 7.34
CA ASN A 212 10.42 -13.28 6.90
C ASN A 212 11.39 -12.09 6.92
N ARG A 213 11.30 -11.23 5.90
CA ARG A 213 11.98 -9.92 5.87
C ARG A 213 11.15 -8.87 5.16
N GLY A 214 11.14 -7.67 5.70
CA GLY A 214 10.63 -6.46 5.04
C GLY A 214 11.74 -5.55 4.52
N ILE A 215 11.39 -4.67 3.59
CA ILE A 215 12.20 -3.51 3.16
C ILE A 215 11.29 -2.31 2.88
N HIS A 216 11.71 -1.11 3.30
CA HIS A 216 11.02 0.16 3.02
C HIS A 216 11.25 0.62 1.58
N ILE A 217 10.76 -0.18 0.63
CA ILE A 217 10.68 0.12 -0.80
C ILE A 217 9.29 -0.33 -1.23
N GLY A 218 8.49 0.58 -1.79
CA GLY A 218 7.18 0.24 -2.34
C GLY A 218 6.80 1.05 -3.57
N GLY A 219 5.55 0.91 -3.98
CA GLY A 219 4.99 1.58 -5.16
C GLY A 219 5.16 3.11 -5.16
N THR A 220 5.07 3.74 -4.00
CA THR A 220 5.21 5.21 -3.84
C THR A 220 6.65 5.69 -4.01
N ASP A 221 7.65 4.85 -3.72
CA ASP A 221 9.05 5.15 -4.02
C ASP A 221 9.28 5.12 -5.53
N PHE A 222 8.68 4.16 -6.23
CA PHE A 222 8.72 4.10 -7.69
C PHE A 222 8.03 5.32 -8.31
N ASP A 223 6.89 5.75 -7.78
CA ASP A 223 6.21 6.99 -8.22
C ASP A 223 7.09 8.22 -8.04
N ARG A 224 7.73 8.34 -6.87
CA ARG A 224 8.64 9.44 -6.56
C ARG A 224 9.83 9.46 -7.50
N LEU A 225 10.50 8.32 -7.71
CA LEU A 225 11.66 8.22 -8.60
C LEU A 225 11.28 8.55 -10.04
N LEU A 226 10.15 8.02 -10.51
CA LEU A 226 9.63 8.28 -11.85
C LEU A 226 9.25 9.77 -12.03
N SER A 227 8.61 10.36 -11.03
CA SER A 227 8.28 11.79 -11.02
C SER A 227 9.54 12.66 -11.09
N ILE A 228 10.56 12.36 -10.27
CA ILE A 228 11.85 13.09 -10.28
C ILE A 228 12.54 12.98 -11.64
N ALA A 229 12.54 11.79 -12.25
CA ALA A 229 13.24 11.54 -13.51
C ALA A 229 12.54 12.18 -14.72
N HIS A 230 11.20 12.12 -14.80
CA HIS A 230 10.47 12.46 -16.03
C HIS A 230 9.57 13.68 -15.92
N VAL A 231 9.02 13.98 -14.73
CA VAL A 231 8.01 15.04 -14.54
C VAL A 231 8.60 16.30 -13.96
N MET A 232 9.39 16.19 -12.89
CA MET A 232 10.04 17.33 -12.24
C MET A 232 10.91 18.17 -13.20
N PRO A 233 11.59 17.62 -14.22
CA PRO A 233 12.30 18.43 -15.22
C PRO A 233 11.37 19.38 -16.00
N LYS A 234 10.10 19.00 -16.21
CA LYS A 234 9.08 19.87 -16.85
C LYS A 234 8.61 21.01 -15.94
N LEU A 235 9.01 20.98 -14.66
CA LEU A 235 8.78 22.01 -13.65
C LEU A 235 10.07 22.78 -13.30
N GLY A 236 11.20 22.44 -13.91
CA GLY A 236 12.47 23.16 -13.72
C GLY A 236 13.51 22.40 -12.88
N TYR A 237 13.27 21.14 -12.51
CA TYR A 237 14.31 20.32 -11.90
C TYR A 237 15.52 20.19 -12.83
N LEU A 238 16.73 20.23 -12.25
CA LEU A 238 18.02 20.29 -12.97
C LEU A 238 18.22 21.53 -13.86
N THR A 239 17.34 22.53 -13.81
CA THR A 239 17.61 23.82 -14.46
C THR A 239 18.80 24.50 -13.78
N SER A 240 19.71 25.09 -14.56
CA SER A 240 20.83 25.87 -14.03
C SER A 240 20.41 27.28 -13.62
N THR A 241 21.15 27.86 -12.69
CA THR A 241 21.05 29.29 -12.37
C THR A 241 21.59 30.13 -13.52
N LYS A 242 21.12 31.39 -13.65
CA LYS A 242 21.54 32.33 -14.71
C LYS A 242 23.04 32.61 -14.73
N ASP A 243 23.70 32.49 -13.58
CA ASP A 243 25.16 32.62 -13.46
C ASP A 243 25.93 31.33 -13.83
N GLY A 244 25.22 30.24 -14.16
CA GLY A 244 25.79 28.97 -14.61
C GLY A 244 26.53 28.16 -13.55
N LYS A 245 26.55 28.61 -12.28
CA LYS A 245 27.40 28.01 -11.24
C LYS A 245 26.81 26.75 -10.62
N ARG A 246 25.49 26.62 -10.61
CA ARG A 246 24.77 25.53 -9.93
C ARG A 246 23.43 25.25 -10.59
N ASN A 247 22.84 24.10 -10.24
CA ASN A 247 21.43 23.83 -10.51
C ASN A 247 20.54 24.42 -9.42
N LEU A 248 19.26 24.61 -9.75
CA LEU A 248 18.25 25.03 -8.79
C LEU A 248 18.17 24.03 -7.62
N PRO A 249 17.80 24.49 -6.40
CA PRO A 249 17.69 23.62 -5.23
C PRO A 249 16.72 22.46 -5.46
N ALA A 250 17.24 21.23 -5.37
CA ALA A 250 16.48 20.00 -5.63
C ALA A 250 15.37 19.72 -4.59
N SER A 251 15.49 20.26 -3.38
CA SER A 251 14.65 19.89 -2.24
C SER A 251 13.16 20.05 -2.51
N TYR A 252 12.74 21.17 -3.11
CA TYR A 252 11.33 21.45 -3.37
C TYR A 252 10.74 20.50 -4.43
N PHE A 253 11.52 20.14 -5.44
CA PHE A 253 11.12 19.18 -6.45
C PHE A 253 10.96 17.78 -5.84
N ILE A 254 11.90 17.38 -4.99
CA ILE A 254 11.83 16.11 -4.25
C ILE A 254 10.61 16.12 -3.32
N ASP A 255 10.35 17.22 -2.62
CA ASP A 255 9.18 17.36 -1.74
C ASP A 255 7.86 17.24 -2.53
N LEU A 256 7.76 17.89 -3.69
CA LEU A 256 6.58 17.79 -4.57
C LEU A 256 6.42 16.38 -5.17
N ALA A 257 7.52 15.70 -5.50
CA ALA A 257 7.50 14.34 -6.02
C ALA A 257 7.20 13.27 -4.95
N THR A 258 7.29 13.63 -3.66
CA THR A 258 7.11 12.70 -2.55
C THR A 258 5.74 12.91 -1.93
N TRP A 259 4.81 11.98 -2.14
CA TRP A 259 3.40 12.11 -1.73
C TRP A 259 3.22 12.69 -0.31
N GLN A 260 3.88 12.10 0.69
CA GLN A 260 3.78 12.52 2.09
C GLN A 260 4.40 13.89 2.42
N ARG A 261 5.22 14.45 1.52
CA ARG A 261 5.93 15.74 1.71
C ARG A 261 5.33 16.88 0.89
N ILE A 262 4.35 16.61 0.01
CA ILE A 262 3.71 17.63 -0.83
C ILE A 262 3.19 18.81 0.01
N ASN A 263 2.62 18.57 1.18
CA ASN A 263 2.12 19.65 2.03
C ASN A 263 3.21 20.64 2.51
N LEU A 264 4.49 20.22 2.53
CA LEU A 264 5.62 21.07 2.91
C LEU A 264 5.87 22.18 1.87
N VAL A 265 5.53 21.93 0.60
CA VAL A 265 5.70 22.93 -0.46
C VAL A 265 4.60 23.99 -0.46
N TYR A 266 3.45 23.74 0.17
CA TYR A 266 2.34 24.70 0.24
C TYR A 266 2.50 25.80 1.31
N THR A 267 3.62 25.80 2.03
CA THR A 267 3.86 26.82 3.07
C THR A 267 4.22 28.18 2.47
N ALA A 268 3.86 29.27 3.16
CA ALA A 268 4.23 30.63 2.73
C ALA A 268 5.76 30.78 2.58
N LYS A 269 6.53 30.13 3.45
CA LYS A 269 8.00 30.09 3.37
C LYS A 269 8.48 29.42 2.08
N ALA A 270 7.92 28.25 1.74
CA ALA A 270 8.25 27.57 0.49
C ALA A 270 7.87 28.43 -0.72
N MET A 271 6.71 29.08 -0.72
CA MET A 271 6.29 29.99 -1.80
C MET A 271 7.25 31.16 -1.99
N THR A 272 7.70 31.80 -0.92
CA THR A 272 8.71 32.87 -0.99
C THR A 272 10.01 32.37 -1.62
N HIS A 273 10.49 31.19 -1.22
CA HIS A 273 11.70 30.61 -1.77
C HIS A 273 11.54 30.20 -3.24
N LEU A 274 10.40 29.63 -3.64
CA LEU A 274 10.11 29.29 -5.03
C LEU A 274 10.12 30.55 -5.93
N ARG A 275 9.51 31.65 -5.46
CA ARG A 275 9.56 32.94 -6.16
C ARG A 275 10.98 33.48 -6.29
N GLN A 276 11.85 33.28 -5.29
CA GLN A 276 13.26 33.64 -5.39
C GLN A 276 14.00 32.76 -6.42
N ILE A 277 13.82 31.43 -6.34
CA ILE A 277 14.42 30.44 -7.26
C ILE A 277 14.07 30.78 -8.71
N ARG A 278 12.82 31.21 -8.97
CA ARG A 278 12.36 31.66 -10.29
C ARG A 278 13.22 32.79 -10.86
N PHE A 279 13.63 33.78 -10.05
CA PHE A 279 14.48 34.88 -10.53
C PHE A 279 15.88 34.42 -10.91
N GLU A 280 16.40 33.42 -10.19
CA GLU A 280 17.73 32.83 -10.43
C GLU A 280 17.73 31.85 -11.62
N ALA A 281 16.59 31.30 -12.03
CA ALA A 281 16.50 30.24 -13.03
C ALA A 281 16.75 30.72 -14.48
N VAL A 282 17.56 29.96 -15.24
CA VAL A 282 17.67 30.15 -16.71
C VAL A 282 16.32 29.90 -17.39
N ARG A 283 15.59 28.87 -16.95
CA ARG A 283 14.26 28.50 -17.45
C ARG A 283 13.17 28.91 -16.45
N ALA A 284 12.98 30.21 -16.30
CA ALA A 284 11.97 30.77 -15.40
C ALA A 284 10.54 30.30 -15.72
N ASP A 285 10.25 30.01 -17.00
CA ASP A 285 8.98 29.48 -17.47
C ASP A 285 8.63 28.12 -16.87
N LEU A 286 9.62 27.26 -16.61
CA LEU A 286 9.39 25.96 -15.98
C LEU A 286 9.11 26.13 -14.48
N VAL A 287 9.84 27.02 -13.82
CA VAL A 287 9.61 27.33 -12.40
C VAL A 287 8.27 28.04 -12.21
N ASP A 288 7.81 28.83 -13.18
CA ASP A 288 6.46 29.41 -13.17
C ASP A 288 5.37 28.34 -13.14
N ARG A 289 5.55 27.23 -13.88
CA ARG A 289 4.65 26.07 -13.79
C ARG A 289 4.68 25.43 -12.41
N PHE A 290 5.87 25.28 -11.82
CA PHE A 290 5.98 24.76 -10.46
C PHE A 290 5.23 25.66 -9.46
N ILE A 291 5.50 26.97 -9.49
CA ILE A 291 4.80 27.95 -8.65
C ILE A 291 3.29 27.82 -8.81
N HIS A 292 2.80 27.69 -10.05
CA HIS A 292 1.37 27.52 -10.32
C HIS A 292 0.78 26.26 -9.69
N ILE A 293 1.46 25.11 -9.83
CA ILE A 293 1.07 23.84 -9.19
C ILE A 293 0.97 23.99 -7.67
N VAL A 294 1.92 24.69 -7.05
CA VAL A 294 1.97 24.88 -5.59
C VAL A 294 0.90 25.86 -5.12
N GLU A 295 0.72 26.97 -5.82
CA GLU A 295 -0.26 28.01 -5.50
C GLU A 295 -1.70 27.46 -5.54
N HIS A 296 -2.00 26.60 -6.50
CA HIS A 296 -3.30 25.96 -6.66
C HIS A 296 -3.41 24.57 -5.99
N ARG A 297 -2.37 24.15 -5.26
CA ARG A 297 -2.31 22.89 -4.51
C ARG A 297 -2.52 21.62 -5.34
N TYR A 298 -2.08 21.63 -6.59
CA TYR A 298 -2.21 20.51 -7.52
C TYR A 298 -1.18 19.39 -7.36
N GLY A 299 -0.33 19.40 -6.33
CA GLY A 299 0.74 18.41 -6.16
C GLY A 299 0.24 16.97 -6.06
N HIS A 300 -0.87 16.72 -5.36
CA HIS A 300 -1.42 15.36 -5.25
C HIS A 300 -2.09 14.89 -6.54
N ALA A 301 -2.75 15.79 -7.27
CA ALA A 301 -3.28 15.50 -8.60
C ALA A 301 -2.16 15.11 -9.57
N LEU A 302 -1.03 15.84 -9.52
CA LEU A 302 0.17 15.52 -10.29
C LEU A 302 0.75 14.16 -9.91
N ALA A 303 0.91 13.88 -8.62
CA ALA A 303 1.44 12.59 -8.16
C ALA A 303 0.52 11.42 -8.58
N GLY A 304 -0.80 11.61 -8.54
CA GLY A 304 -1.75 10.60 -9.04
C GLY A 304 -1.68 10.38 -10.55
N LEU A 305 -1.34 11.41 -11.34
CA LEU A 305 -1.05 11.23 -12.78
C LEU A 305 0.20 10.38 -13.01
N VAL A 306 1.25 10.56 -12.19
CA VAL A 306 2.47 9.74 -12.26
C VAL A 306 2.18 8.29 -11.89
N GLU A 307 1.43 8.06 -10.82
CA GLU A 307 1.02 6.71 -10.40
C GLU A 307 0.23 6.00 -11.51
N ARG A 308 -0.71 6.70 -12.17
CA ARG A 308 -1.45 6.15 -13.32
C ARG A 308 -0.54 5.79 -14.49
N ALA A 309 0.42 6.64 -14.82
CA ALA A 309 1.38 6.33 -15.89
C ALA A 309 2.24 5.12 -15.54
N LYS A 310 2.73 5.00 -14.29
CA LYS A 310 3.45 3.81 -13.80
C LYS A 310 2.61 2.55 -13.95
N ILE A 311 1.33 2.59 -13.55
CA ILE A 311 0.41 1.45 -13.66
C ILE A 311 0.20 1.07 -15.13
N ALA A 312 -0.01 2.05 -16.03
CA ALA A 312 -0.20 1.80 -17.46
C ALA A 312 1.02 1.13 -18.11
N LEU A 313 2.25 1.46 -17.67
CA LEU A 313 3.50 0.88 -18.16
C LEU A 313 3.68 -0.61 -17.84
N THR A 314 2.85 -1.18 -16.96
CA THR A 314 2.77 -2.63 -16.75
C THR A 314 2.40 -3.36 -18.04
N ASP A 315 1.42 -2.84 -18.77
CA ASP A 315 0.86 -3.47 -19.98
C ASP A 315 1.28 -2.74 -21.26
N GLN A 316 1.67 -1.47 -21.16
CA GLN A 316 2.01 -0.63 -22.30
C GLN A 316 3.53 -0.41 -22.41
N ALA A 317 4.00 -0.12 -23.64
CA ALA A 317 5.41 0.19 -23.89
C ALA A 317 5.77 1.65 -23.54
N SER A 318 4.78 2.54 -23.55
CA SER A 318 4.88 3.93 -23.13
C SER A 318 3.58 4.42 -22.51
N ALA A 319 3.66 5.47 -21.70
CA ALA A 319 2.52 6.15 -21.10
C ALA A 319 2.84 7.65 -20.93
N ASP A 320 1.84 8.50 -21.17
CA ASP A 320 1.98 9.95 -20.99
C ASP A 320 1.45 10.40 -19.64
N VAL A 321 2.27 11.15 -18.90
CA VAL A 321 1.81 11.99 -17.79
C VAL A 321 1.27 13.29 -18.38
N THR A 322 0.01 13.28 -18.80
CA THR A 322 -0.68 14.48 -19.32
C THR A 322 -1.23 15.32 -18.19
N VAL A 323 -0.59 16.47 -17.95
CA VAL A 323 -1.06 17.46 -16.99
C VAL A 323 -1.95 18.45 -17.74
N ALA A 324 -3.26 18.33 -17.53
CA ALA A 324 -4.28 19.21 -18.08
C ALA A 324 -5.03 19.93 -16.94
N LEU A 325 -4.26 20.60 -16.08
CA LEU A 325 -4.80 21.34 -14.95
C LEU A 325 -5.02 22.81 -15.35
N PRO A 326 -6.02 23.52 -14.80
CA PRO A 326 -6.24 24.92 -15.11
C PRO A 326 -4.95 25.72 -14.93
N GLY A 327 -4.43 26.34 -15.99
CA GLY A 327 -3.19 27.15 -15.96
C GLY A 327 -1.87 26.35 -15.99
N ALA A 328 -1.92 25.02 -16.05
CA ALA A 328 -0.74 24.17 -16.21
C ALA A 328 -1.02 23.05 -17.22
N HIS A 329 -0.50 23.24 -18.44
CA HIS A 329 -0.60 22.28 -19.54
C HIS A 329 0.79 21.81 -19.98
N PHE A 330 1.09 20.54 -19.72
CA PHE A 330 2.30 19.89 -20.24
C PHE A 330 2.15 18.37 -20.22
N ALA A 331 2.98 17.70 -21.00
CA ALA A 331 3.09 16.24 -20.99
C ALA A 331 4.54 15.80 -20.75
N ALA A 332 4.68 14.66 -20.11
CA ALA A 332 5.93 13.91 -20.05
C ALA A 332 5.66 12.48 -20.50
N GLU A 333 6.24 12.09 -21.62
CA GLU A 333 6.23 10.69 -22.07
C GLU A 333 7.21 9.89 -21.22
N ILE A 334 6.77 8.71 -20.81
CA ILE A 334 7.57 7.75 -20.07
C ILE A 334 7.51 6.43 -20.83
N THR A 335 8.65 5.83 -21.13
CA THR A 335 8.73 4.50 -21.73
C THR A 335 8.90 3.44 -20.64
N ARG A 336 8.53 2.20 -20.96
CA ARG A 336 8.76 1.05 -20.05
C ARG A 336 10.23 0.93 -19.71
N THR A 337 11.13 1.08 -20.69
CA THR A 337 12.57 1.09 -20.47
C THR A 337 12.99 2.21 -19.52
N GLY A 338 12.46 3.43 -19.67
CA GLY A 338 12.74 4.54 -18.76
C GLY A 338 12.27 4.27 -17.32
N LEU A 339 11.12 3.62 -17.14
CA LEU A 339 10.67 3.14 -15.84
C LEU A 339 11.65 2.10 -15.27
N GLU A 340 12.00 1.07 -16.04
CA GLU A 340 12.92 0.01 -15.60
C GLU A 340 14.28 0.58 -15.18
N GLU A 341 14.87 1.48 -15.97
CA GLU A 341 16.12 2.17 -15.65
C GLU A 341 16.02 2.97 -14.36
N THR A 342 14.91 3.69 -14.17
CA THR A 342 14.66 4.54 -13.01
C THR A 342 14.57 3.76 -11.71
N ILE A 343 13.98 2.55 -11.73
CA ILE A 343 13.74 1.75 -10.51
C ILE A 343 14.77 0.63 -10.31
N ALA A 344 15.69 0.42 -11.25
CA ALA A 344 16.63 -0.71 -11.25
C ALA A 344 17.42 -0.86 -9.93
N ALA A 345 17.87 0.25 -9.34
CA ALA A 345 18.60 0.23 -8.08
C ALA A 345 17.76 -0.30 -6.91
N GLU A 346 16.48 0.09 -6.85
CA GLU A 346 15.56 -0.36 -5.81
C GLU A 346 15.14 -1.81 -6.01
N ILE A 347 14.92 -2.25 -7.26
CA ILE A 347 14.65 -3.65 -7.56
C ILE A 347 15.86 -4.55 -7.24
N LYS A 348 17.08 -4.06 -7.42
CA LYS A 348 18.30 -4.78 -6.99
C LYS A 348 18.33 -4.99 -5.48
N ARG A 349 17.92 -3.98 -4.70
CA ARG A 349 17.80 -4.08 -3.23
C ARG A 349 16.71 -5.07 -2.84
N VAL A 350 15.53 -5.00 -3.45
CA VAL A 350 14.43 -5.99 -3.29
C VAL A 350 14.93 -7.42 -3.55
N SER A 351 15.64 -7.63 -4.66
CA SER A 351 16.17 -8.95 -5.04
C SER A 351 17.25 -9.45 -4.06
N ALA A 352 18.03 -8.54 -3.47
CA ALA A 352 18.97 -8.89 -2.41
C ALA A 352 18.24 -9.31 -1.13
N THR A 353 17.17 -8.62 -0.73
CA THR A 353 16.34 -8.99 0.41
C THR A 353 15.71 -10.37 0.21
N VAL A 354 15.15 -10.67 -0.96
CA VAL A 354 14.60 -12.01 -1.27
C VAL A 354 15.67 -13.10 -1.10
N ARG A 355 16.87 -12.89 -1.65
CA ARG A 355 18.00 -13.83 -1.47
C ARG A 355 18.36 -14.04 -0.01
N GLN A 356 18.34 -12.97 0.80
CA GLN A 356 18.60 -13.07 2.22
C GLN A 356 17.49 -13.85 2.94
N THR A 357 16.21 -13.62 2.60
CA THR A 357 15.08 -14.37 3.18
C THR A 357 15.20 -15.87 2.90
N ILE A 358 15.60 -16.25 1.68
CA ILE A 358 15.85 -17.66 1.32
C ILE A 358 17.00 -18.24 2.16
N ALA A 359 18.09 -17.48 2.32
CA ALA A 359 19.24 -17.90 3.13
C ALA A 359 18.88 -18.08 4.61
N ASP A 360 18.09 -17.17 5.18
CA ASP A 360 17.65 -17.22 6.58
C ASP A 360 16.71 -18.40 6.85
N ALA A 361 15.93 -18.83 5.84
CA ALA A 361 15.12 -20.04 5.93
C ALA A 361 15.97 -21.33 5.93
N GLY A 362 17.28 -21.24 5.65
CA GLY A 362 18.19 -22.39 5.63
C GLY A 362 17.95 -23.33 4.45
N ILE A 363 17.37 -22.84 3.35
CA ILE A 363 17.02 -23.64 2.17
C ILE A 363 17.74 -23.13 0.92
N THR A 364 17.75 -23.96 -0.14
CA THR A 364 18.18 -23.52 -1.48
C THR A 364 16.99 -22.96 -2.25
N ALA A 365 17.25 -22.05 -3.19
CA ALA A 365 16.21 -21.50 -4.06
C ALA A 365 15.46 -22.58 -4.87
N SER A 366 16.12 -23.69 -5.21
CA SER A 366 15.51 -24.84 -5.90
C SER A 366 14.51 -25.61 -5.04
N ALA A 367 14.54 -25.45 -3.72
CA ALA A 367 13.58 -26.09 -2.83
C ALA A 367 12.21 -25.40 -2.84
N ILE A 368 12.14 -24.16 -3.35
CA ILE A 368 10.91 -23.38 -3.45
C ILE A 368 10.15 -23.83 -4.70
N THR A 369 8.93 -24.35 -4.49
CA THR A 369 8.11 -24.93 -5.56
C THR A 369 6.92 -24.05 -5.94
N ALA A 370 6.59 -23.05 -5.13
CA ALA A 370 5.53 -22.09 -5.42
C ALA A 370 5.99 -20.66 -5.11
N VAL A 371 5.53 -19.69 -5.89
CA VAL A 371 5.75 -18.26 -5.64
C VAL A 371 4.44 -17.49 -5.78
N PHE A 372 4.11 -16.73 -4.76
CA PHE A 372 2.92 -15.89 -4.69
C PHE A 372 3.35 -14.44 -4.84
N LEU A 373 2.80 -13.78 -5.84
CA LEU A 373 3.02 -12.36 -6.10
C LEU A 373 1.77 -11.60 -5.65
N THR A 374 1.90 -10.87 -4.55
CA THR A 374 0.85 -10.06 -3.93
C THR A 374 1.26 -8.60 -3.87
N GLY A 375 0.30 -7.69 -3.85
CA GLY A 375 0.55 -6.26 -3.88
C GLY A 375 0.82 -5.75 -5.31
N GLY A 376 0.23 -4.59 -5.62
CA GLY A 376 0.19 -4.07 -7.00
C GLY A 376 1.56 -3.78 -7.63
N SER A 377 2.59 -3.56 -6.81
CA SER A 377 3.93 -3.29 -7.35
C SER A 377 4.62 -4.54 -7.90
N THR A 378 4.15 -5.74 -7.55
CA THR A 378 4.65 -7.00 -8.16
C THR A 378 4.26 -7.16 -9.63
N ALA A 379 3.25 -6.41 -10.10
CA ALA A 379 2.84 -6.40 -11.49
C ALA A 379 3.88 -5.73 -12.41
N ILE A 380 4.78 -4.89 -11.85
CA ILE A 380 5.80 -4.19 -12.64
C ILE A 380 6.71 -5.24 -13.33
N PRO A 381 6.86 -5.19 -14.67
CA PRO A 381 7.57 -6.24 -15.42
C PRO A 381 8.99 -6.53 -14.94
N LEU A 382 9.77 -5.49 -14.62
CA LEU A 382 11.11 -5.65 -14.07
C LEU A 382 11.08 -6.34 -12.70
N ALA A 383 10.21 -5.93 -11.79
CA ALA A 383 10.10 -6.55 -10.46
C ALA A 383 9.74 -8.03 -10.57
N ARG A 384 8.71 -8.34 -11.38
CA ARG A 384 8.27 -9.72 -11.63
C ARG A 384 9.40 -10.57 -12.21
N ARG A 385 10.07 -10.07 -13.26
CA ARG A 385 11.16 -10.79 -13.94
C ARG A 385 12.32 -11.09 -12.98
N GLU A 386 12.78 -10.08 -12.24
CA GLU A 386 13.90 -10.23 -11.32
C GLU A 386 13.57 -11.20 -10.19
N ILE A 387 12.40 -11.10 -9.57
CA ILE A 387 11.96 -12.00 -8.49
C ILE A 387 11.85 -13.45 -8.99
N LEU A 388 11.19 -13.68 -10.12
CA LEU A 388 11.01 -15.03 -10.67
C LEU A 388 12.34 -15.67 -11.08
N SER A 389 13.33 -14.87 -11.49
CA SER A 389 14.67 -15.37 -11.78
C SER A 389 15.39 -15.97 -10.55
N LEU A 390 14.98 -15.57 -9.34
CA LEU A 390 15.55 -16.09 -8.09
C LEU A 390 15.03 -17.47 -7.74
N VAL A 391 13.85 -17.86 -8.25
CA VAL A 391 13.16 -19.11 -7.94
C VAL A 391 12.67 -19.79 -9.23
N PRO A 392 13.58 -20.17 -10.15
CA PRO A 392 13.20 -20.60 -11.50
C PRO A 392 12.42 -21.92 -11.57
N GLN A 393 12.38 -22.70 -10.48
CA GLN A 393 11.62 -23.96 -10.40
C GLN A 393 10.23 -23.77 -9.79
N ALA A 394 9.95 -22.58 -9.24
CA ALA A 394 8.68 -22.31 -8.58
C ALA A 394 7.57 -22.08 -9.60
N ALA A 395 6.44 -22.73 -9.40
CA ALA A 395 5.22 -22.41 -10.10
C ALA A 395 4.71 -21.03 -9.63
N VAL A 396 4.42 -20.14 -10.59
CA VAL A 396 3.82 -18.85 -10.27
C VAL A 396 2.35 -19.09 -9.95
N ILE A 397 1.96 -18.80 -8.71
CA ILE A 397 0.58 -18.89 -8.28
C ILE A 397 -0.05 -17.51 -8.47
N GLU A 398 -0.82 -17.38 -9.56
CA GLU A 398 -1.58 -16.18 -9.86
C GLU A 398 -2.88 -16.19 -9.03
N GLY A 399 -2.78 -15.70 -7.80
CA GLY A 399 -3.96 -15.25 -7.05
C GLY A 399 -4.40 -13.87 -7.54
N ASP A 400 -5.62 -13.45 -7.19
CA ASP A 400 -5.96 -12.02 -7.29
C ASP A 400 -4.93 -11.26 -6.45
N MET A 401 -4.06 -10.47 -7.12
CA MET A 401 -2.87 -9.82 -6.54
C MET A 401 -3.20 -8.96 -5.31
N PHE A 402 -4.46 -8.58 -5.14
CA PHE A 402 -4.95 -7.78 -4.03
C PHE A 402 -5.89 -8.55 -3.08
N GLY A 403 -6.33 -9.76 -3.46
CA GLY A 403 -7.45 -10.46 -2.86
C GLY A 403 -7.12 -11.77 -2.14
N SER A 404 -5.97 -12.38 -2.44
CA SER A 404 -5.59 -13.70 -1.90
C SER A 404 -5.57 -13.74 -0.37
N VAL A 405 -5.10 -12.67 0.27
CA VAL A 405 -5.10 -12.54 1.74
C VAL A 405 -6.53 -12.55 2.28
N GLY A 406 -7.42 -11.70 1.75
CA GLY A 406 -8.82 -11.62 2.17
C GLY A 406 -9.57 -12.94 2.01
N LEU A 407 -9.34 -13.66 0.91
CA LEU A 407 -9.90 -15.01 0.68
C LEU A 407 -9.39 -16.01 1.72
N GLY A 408 -8.08 -16.06 1.94
CA GLY A 408 -7.47 -16.94 2.94
C GLY A 408 -7.96 -16.68 4.36
N LEU A 409 -8.14 -15.40 4.73
CA LEU A 409 -8.71 -15.03 6.03
C LEU A 409 -10.16 -15.50 6.18
N ALA A 410 -10.95 -15.49 5.11
CA ALA A 410 -12.32 -16.04 5.14
C ALA A 410 -12.32 -17.56 5.34
N LEU A 411 -11.40 -18.28 4.67
CA LEU A 411 -11.21 -19.72 4.86
C LEU A 411 -10.75 -20.08 6.27
N ASP A 412 -9.92 -19.22 6.88
CA ASP A 412 -9.50 -19.37 8.27
C ASP A 412 -10.65 -19.06 9.24
N ALA A 413 -11.47 -18.04 8.93
CA ALA A 413 -12.66 -17.71 9.71
C ALA A 413 -13.68 -18.87 9.71
N GLN A 414 -13.88 -19.53 8.57
CA GLN A 414 -14.70 -20.73 8.49
C GLN A 414 -14.20 -21.83 9.43
N ARG A 415 -12.89 -22.09 9.43
CA ARG A 415 -12.28 -23.12 10.28
C ARG A 415 -12.43 -22.81 11.77
N LYS A 416 -12.44 -21.54 12.15
CA LYS A 416 -12.46 -21.10 13.56
C LYS A 416 -13.86 -20.87 14.11
N PHE A 417 -14.83 -20.47 13.27
CA PHE A 417 -16.13 -19.99 13.72
C PHE A 417 -17.35 -20.72 13.12
N ALA A 418 -17.16 -21.61 12.13
CA ALA A 418 -18.26 -22.37 11.53
C ALA A 418 -18.73 -23.56 12.37
#